data_AF-A0A4V2BJS1-F1
#
_entry.id   AF-A0A4V2BJS1-F1
#
_cell.length_a   1.000
_cell.length_b   1.000
_cell.length_c   1.000
_cell.angle_alpha   90.00
_cell.angle_beta   90.00
_cell.angle_gamma   90.00
#
_symmetry.space_group_name_H-M   'P 1'
#
loop_
_entity.id
_entity.type
_entity.pdbx_description
1 polymer ?
#
loop_
_entity_poly.entity_id
_entity_poly.type
_entity_poly.pdbx_seq_one_letter_code
_entity_poly.pdbx_strand_id
1 'polypeptide(L)'
;MSRLAMTYIPCMKTLLVSLSVAAAVLPAHVLAARVQDPQQVMAVDLNACPRPVYPAAALAQRAGGKTTVEVQIGEQGRVTDARVFASSGRADLDAAAIASLRHCLFHAVLATGQAPTGWLKTQYVWVPGEAQKTQSLDAALLASTRKLAEAGDPVAQNRLGSWYQNGTHVKADPVQAAAWYLLAAQAGNAIAQNNLGVLYHRGLGVPADQKQAVHWYAKAAEQGHGWAQANLSWAYQHGTAGERDMDQALHWLTRSAEGGLAAAQLRLGMLGMHDAGSDQDRAAAAAWIARAAAQGDAAGQYYLGRTFELGQGNAQDDVQAAAWYRKALGRSEGRAEVALGKLLAAGRVQTADAGEAAELFQKAMQSRQPDAYHQYGLILEQNGDLDLARAVYLLGANMGHCHAAVRYVELRSVQGAADHNDVRIGQQAQWCKGMPEAPPRL
;
A
#
# COMPACT_ATOMS: atom_id res chain seq x y z
N MET A 1 -4.66 57.52 21.87
CA MET A 1 -4.15 58.91 21.84
C MET A 1 -2.67 58.90 22.18
N SER A 2 -1.90 59.75 21.50
CA SER A 2 -0.45 60.00 21.65
C SER A 2 0.46 59.00 20.92
N ARG A 3 0.93 59.31 19.68
CA ARG A 3 2.05 60.24 19.29
C ARG A 3 3.41 59.56 19.57
N LEU A 4 4.40 59.48 18.67
CA LEU A 4 4.94 60.38 17.62
C LEU A 4 5.60 59.51 16.51
N ALA A 5 5.39 59.76 15.21
CA ALA A 5 5.95 60.80 14.31
C ALA A 5 7.31 60.42 13.69
N MET A 6 7.34 60.25 12.35
CA MET A 6 8.10 61.03 11.34
C MET A 6 9.55 60.53 11.15
N THR A 7 10.07 60.21 9.94
CA THR A 7 10.11 60.94 8.65
C THR A 7 10.50 59.98 7.48
N TYR A 8 9.77 59.96 6.34
CA TYR A 8 10.12 60.41 4.95
C TYR A 8 11.50 59.97 4.37
N ILE A 9 11.63 59.02 3.41
CA ILE A 9 11.51 59.04 1.90
C ILE A 9 12.73 59.73 1.20
N PRO A 10 13.28 59.38 -0.03
CA PRO A 10 12.99 58.35 -1.08
C PRO A 10 14.22 57.62 -1.75
N CYS A 11 13.90 56.72 -2.71
CA CYS A 11 14.59 56.44 -4.01
C CYS A 11 16.00 55.83 -4.08
N MET A 12 16.13 54.59 -4.58
CA MET A 12 16.46 54.24 -5.99
C MET A 12 16.84 52.75 -6.15
N LYS A 13 16.16 52.08 -7.07
CA LYS A 13 16.59 50.97 -7.95
C LYS A 13 17.64 49.97 -7.41
N THR A 14 17.19 48.73 -7.15
CA THR A 14 17.85 47.54 -7.71
C THR A 14 16.83 46.42 -7.91
N LEU A 15 16.69 45.97 -9.15
CA LEU A 15 16.03 44.72 -9.49
C LEU A 15 16.79 43.57 -8.79
N LEU A 16 16.11 42.77 -7.99
CA LEU A 16 16.50 41.40 -7.73
C LEU A 16 15.23 40.55 -7.74
N VAL A 17 15.11 39.79 -8.83
CA VAL A 17 14.15 38.72 -9.03
C VAL A 17 14.32 37.74 -7.86
N SER A 18 13.39 37.77 -6.90
CA SER A 18 13.25 36.67 -5.95
C SER A 18 12.56 35.53 -6.68
N LEU A 19 13.35 34.66 -7.30
CA LEU A 19 12.97 33.30 -7.63
C LEU A 19 12.61 32.61 -6.30
N SER A 20 11.31 32.53 -6.02
CA SER A 20 10.78 31.58 -5.04
C SER A 20 10.99 30.18 -5.60
N VAL A 21 12.21 29.63 -5.46
CA VAL A 21 12.42 28.19 -5.60
C VAL A 21 11.76 27.58 -4.37
N ALA A 22 10.54 27.10 -4.55
CA ALA A 22 9.98 26.09 -3.67
C ALA A 22 10.98 24.93 -3.67
N ALA A 23 11.75 24.80 -2.59
CA ALA A 23 12.58 23.63 -2.36
C ALA A 23 11.63 22.43 -2.21
N ALA A 24 11.41 21.72 -3.31
CA ALA A 24 10.82 20.40 -3.29
C ALA A 24 11.71 19.53 -2.40
N VAL A 25 11.14 19.08 -1.28
CA VAL A 25 11.75 18.06 -0.42
C VAL A 25 11.72 16.77 -1.22
N LEU A 26 12.81 16.48 -1.94
CA LEU A 26 13.05 15.16 -2.49
C LEU A 26 13.20 14.18 -1.31
N PRO A 27 12.52 13.02 -1.29
CA PRO A 27 12.89 11.96 -0.37
C PRO A 27 14.33 11.57 -0.67
N ALA A 28 15.23 11.88 0.26
CA ALA A 28 16.56 11.32 0.27
C ALA A 28 16.39 9.81 0.40
N HIS A 29 16.52 9.05 -0.69
CA HIS A 29 17.01 7.64 -0.78
C HIS A 29 16.93 7.05 -2.21
N VAL A 30 16.93 7.88 -3.26
CA VAL A 30 17.28 7.40 -4.62
C VAL A 30 18.68 7.88 -4.94
N LEU A 31 19.68 7.05 -4.65
CA LEU A 31 21.01 7.19 -5.22
C LEU A 31 21.13 6.13 -6.30
N ALA A 32 21.03 6.56 -7.56
CA ALA A 32 21.44 5.77 -8.69
C ALA A 32 22.92 5.39 -8.49
N ALA A 33 23.19 4.10 -8.26
CA ALA A 33 24.53 3.60 -8.43
C ALA A 33 24.93 3.87 -9.89
N ARG A 34 26.11 4.46 -10.12
CA ARG A 34 26.73 4.43 -11.45
C ARG A 34 27.11 2.98 -11.73
N VAL A 35 26.16 2.21 -12.21
CA VAL A 35 26.39 0.94 -12.88
C VAL A 35 26.70 1.29 -14.33
N GLN A 36 27.79 0.75 -14.87
CA GLN A 36 28.27 1.06 -16.23
C GLN A 36 27.31 0.60 -17.34
N ASP A 37 26.18 -0.04 -16.98
CA ASP A 37 25.19 -0.57 -17.90
C ASP A 37 23.77 -0.08 -17.52
N PRO A 38 23.09 0.69 -18.39
CA PRO A 38 21.76 1.25 -18.12
C PRO A 38 20.64 0.20 -17.95
N GLN A 39 20.87 -1.07 -18.31
CA GLN A 39 19.86 -2.13 -18.12
C GLN A 39 19.74 -2.64 -16.68
N GLN A 40 20.59 -2.16 -15.76
CA GLN A 40 20.57 -2.53 -14.34
C GLN A 40 20.11 -1.36 -13.46
N VAL A 41 18.90 -0.85 -13.70
CA VAL A 41 18.29 0.13 -12.79
C VAL A 41 17.76 -0.62 -11.54
N MET A 42 18.62 -0.76 -10.54
CA MET A 42 18.21 -1.23 -9.22
C MET A 42 17.65 -0.07 -8.39
N ALA A 43 16.35 -0.12 -8.05
CA ALA A 43 15.83 0.59 -6.89
C ALA A 43 16.05 -0.30 -5.66
N VAL A 44 17.12 -0.03 -4.89
CA VAL A 44 17.34 -0.70 -3.61
C VAL A 44 16.41 -0.05 -2.58
N ASP A 45 15.34 -0.74 -2.19
CA ASP A 45 14.51 -0.29 -1.07
C ASP A 45 15.20 -0.58 0.26
N LEU A 46 15.94 0.40 0.76
CA LEU A 46 16.62 0.33 2.05
C LEU A 46 15.63 0.29 3.24
N ASN A 47 14.31 0.46 3.03
CA ASN A 47 13.33 0.25 4.09
C ASN A 47 13.16 -1.23 4.46
N ALA A 48 13.56 -2.16 3.57
CA ALA A 48 13.56 -3.60 3.86
C ALA A 48 14.71 -4.02 4.79
N CYS A 49 15.71 -3.17 4.97
CA CYS A 49 16.79 -3.39 5.92
C CYS A 49 16.35 -3.04 7.35
N PRO A 50 16.74 -3.83 8.37
CA PRO A 50 16.62 -3.39 9.75
C PRO A 50 17.29 -2.02 9.92
N ARG A 51 16.65 -1.09 10.62
CA ARG A 51 17.26 0.21 10.92
C ARG A 51 18.40 0.02 11.94
N PRO A 52 19.54 0.71 11.77
CA PRO A 52 20.64 0.62 12.74
C PRO A 52 20.16 1.04 14.13
N VAL A 53 20.45 0.21 15.13
CA VAL A 53 20.22 0.57 16.53
C VAL A 53 21.46 1.32 17.02
N TYR A 54 21.30 2.61 17.28
CA TYR A 54 22.40 3.45 17.74
C TYR A 54 22.50 3.48 19.27
N PRO A 55 23.72 3.49 19.85
CA PRO A 55 23.91 3.61 21.30
C PRO A 55 23.31 4.90 21.88
N ALA A 56 22.76 4.85 23.10
CA ALA A 56 22.13 6.00 23.74
C ALA A 56 23.07 7.20 23.93
N ALA A 57 24.34 6.95 24.24
CA ALA A 57 25.38 7.99 24.33
C ALA A 57 25.63 8.67 22.97
N ALA A 58 25.52 7.92 21.88
CA ALA A 58 25.68 8.45 20.53
C ALA A 58 24.54 9.37 20.13
N LEU A 59 23.34 9.03 20.60
CA LEU A 59 22.10 9.78 20.45
C LEU A 59 22.02 11.03 21.34
N ALA A 60 22.91 11.22 22.31
CA ALA A 60 22.90 12.39 23.21
C ALA A 60 23.72 13.59 22.68
N GLN A 61 24.64 13.37 21.73
CA GLN A 61 25.46 14.41 21.09
C GLN A 61 25.17 14.41 19.57
N ARG A 62 24.17 15.19 19.09
CA ARG A 62 23.67 15.07 17.70
C ARG A 62 23.90 16.31 16.82
N ALA A 63 24.74 16.14 15.80
CA ALA A 63 24.63 16.84 14.52
C ALA A 63 24.22 15.81 13.43
N GLY A 64 23.34 16.18 12.51
CA GLY A 64 22.97 15.33 11.36
C GLY A 64 24.16 15.03 10.44
N GLY A 65 24.03 14.05 9.55
CA GLY A 65 25.09 13.73 8.58
C GLY A 65 24.86 12.46 7.76
N LYS A 66 25.90 12.03 7.03
CA LYS A 66 25.83 10.94 6.04
C LYS A 66 27.01 9.96 6.16
N THR A 67 26.73 8.66 6.07
CA THR A 67 27.72 7.57 6.00
C THR A 67 27.52 6.88 4.67
N THR A 68 28.60 6.67 3.93
CA THR A 68 28.56 5.88 2.69
C THR A 68 29.17 4.52 2.96
N VAL A 69 28.42 3.47 2.67
CA VAL A 69 28.81 2.08 2.90
C VAL A 69 28.85 1.35 1.55
N GLU A 70 29.89 0.55 1.35
CA GLU A 70 29.95 -0.46 0.30
C GLU A 70 29.51 -1.80 0.88
N VAL A 71 28.57 -2.46 0.20
CA VAL A 71 28.05 -3.77 0.58
C VAL A 71 28.37 -4.77 -0.52
N GLN A 72 28.88 -5.93 -0.15
CA GLN A 72 29.05 -7.07 -1.04
C GLN A 72 27.83 -7.97 -0.92
N ILE A 73 27.17 -8.23 -2.05
CA ILE A 73 26.04 -9.14 -2.12
C ILE A 73 26.52 -10.49 -2.65
N GLY A 74 26.29 -11.54 -1.87
CA GLY A 74 26.53 -12.92 -2.26
C GLY A 74 25.33 -13.56 -2.96
N GLU A 75 25.46 -14.85 -3.25
CA GLU A 75 24.38 -15.63 -3.84
C GLU A 75 23.10 -15.55 -2.97
N GLN A 76 21.93 -15.54 -3.61
CA GLN A 76 20.61 -15.39 -2.96
C GLN A 76 20.29 -14.00 -2.36
N GLY A 77 21.09 -12.96 -2.65
CA GLY A 77 20.75 -11.58 -2.26
C GLY A 77 21.07 -11.25 -0.80
N ARG A 78 21.88 -12.06 -0.12
CA ARG A 78 22.37 -11.78 1.24
C ARG A 78 23.65 -10.94 1.20
N VAL A 79 23.77 -10.02 2.16
CA VAL A 79 25.02 -9.29 2.38
C VAL A 79 26.07 -10.25 2.95
N THR A 80 27.14 -10.48 2.20
CA THR A 80 28.27 -11.30 2.65
C THR A 80 29.36 -10.46 3.29
N ASP A 81 29.50 -9.19 2.88
CA ASP A 81 30.42 -8.24 3.50
C ASP A 81 29.88 -6.79 3.42
N ALA A 82 30.32 -5.93 4.33
CA ALA A 82 29.98 -4.51 4.33
C ALA A 82 31.07 -3.66 4.99
N ARG A 83 31.46 -2.57 4.33
CA ARG A 83 32.54 -1.67 4.78
C ARG A 83 32.20 -0.20 4.56
N VAL A 84 32.69 0.66 5.43
CA VAL A 84 32.52 2.12 5.28
C VAL A 84 33.45 2.63 4.20
N PHE A 85 32.87 3.27 3.19
CA PHE A 85 33.58 3.96 2.12
C PHE A 85 33.86 5.43 2.50
N ALA A 86 32.90 6.09 3.16
CA ALA A 86 33.08 7.44 3.68
C ALA A 86 32.41 7.56 5.07
N SER A 87 33.21 7.95 6.07
CA SER A 87 32.80 8.01 7.48
C SER A 87 31.95 9.23 7.79
N SER A 88 31.02 9.05 8.73
CA SER A 88 30.28 10.12 9.38
C SER A 88 31.12 11.04 10.27
N GLY A 89 32.38 10.68 10.54
CA GLY A 89 33.18 11.23 11.63
C GLY A 89 32.87 10.60 12.99
N ARG A 90 31.99 9.58 13.05
CA ARG A 90 31.57 8.88 14.27
C ARG A 90 31.63 7.37 14.05
N ALA A 91 32.74 6.76 14.48
CA ALA A 91 33.02 5.33 14.29
C ALA A 91 31.93 4.42 14.91
N ASP A 92 31.29 4.86 15.99
CA ASP A 92 30.17 4.18 16.62
C ASP A 92 28.90 4.14 15.75
N LEU A 93 28.61 5.23 15.03
CA LEU A 93 27.47 5.29 14.10
C LEU A 93 27.75 4.49 12.83
N ASP A 94 28.97 4.58 12.31
CA ASP A 94 29.41 3.82 11.14
C ASP A 94 29.37 2.30 11.41
N ALA A 95 29.81 1.86 12.60
CA ALA A 95 29.74 0.47 13.01
C ALA A 95 28.29 -0.04 13.15
N ALA A 96 27.39 0.77 13.74
CA ALA A 96 25.97 0.43 13.84
C ALA A 96 25.33 0.29 12.45
N ALA A 97 25.67 1.17 11.50
CA ALA A 97 25.20 1.08 10.12
C ALA A 97 25.65 -0.23 9.44
N ILE A 98 26.93 -0.60 9.56
CA ILE A 98 27.45 -1.88 9.03
C ILE A 98 26.73 -3.07 9.68
N ALA A 99 26.57 -3.07 11.00
CA ALA A 99 25.94 -4.18 11.72
C ALA A 99 24.49 -4.40 11.29
N SER A 100 23.73 -3.33 11.04
CA SER A 100 22.36 -3.42 10.53
C SER A 100 22.31 -4.03 9.13
N LEU A 101 23.25 -3.64 8.27
CA LEU A 101 23.33 -4.10 6.89
C LEU A 101 23.63 -5.58 6.75
N ARG A 102 24.40 -6.17 7.66
CA ARG A 102 24.68 -7.62 7.68
C ARG A 102 23.44 -8.50 7.89
N HIS A 103 22.37 -7.92 8.45
CA HIS A 103 21.10 -8.61 8.65
C HIS A 103 20.10 -8.32 7.52
N CYS A 104 20.48 -7.53 6.52
CA CYS A 104 19.63 -7.27 5.37
C CYS A 104 19.59 -8.47 4.43
N LEU A 105 18.38 -8.74 3.95
CA LEU A 105 18.13 -9.66 2.86
C LEU A 105 17.52 -8.85 1.72
N PHE A 106 18.26 -8.74 0.61
CA PHE A 106 17.84 -7.96 -0.54
C PHE A 106 17.08 -8.86 -1.51
N HIS A 107 15.79 -8.58 -1.69
CA HIS A 107 14.99 -9.14 -2.78
C HIS A 107 15.17 -8.30 -4.04
N ALA A 108 16.41 -8.21 -4.55
CA ALA A 108 16.66 -7.60 -5.84
C ALA A 108 16.57 -8.69 -6.92
N VAL A 109 15.59 -8.56 -7.83
CA VAL A 109 15.47 -9.40 -9.01
C VAL A 109 15.97 -8.56 -10.18
N LEU A 110 17.13 -8.91 -10.75
CA LEU A 110 17.52 -8.39 -12.06
C LEU A 110 16.44 -8.75 -13.08
N ALA A 111 16.33 -8.03 -14.21
CA ALA A 111 15.36 -8.38 -15.27
C ALA A 111 15.48 -9.85 -15.75
N THR A 112 16.61 -10.51 -15.48
CA THR A 112 16.92 -11.91 -15.76
C THR A 112 16.48 -12.91 -14.67
N GLY A 113 15.89 -12.48 -13.56
CA GLY A 113 15.45 -13.36 -12.47
C GLY A 113 16.54 -13.71 -11.45
N GLN A 114 17.77 -13.24 -11.61
CA GLN A 114 18.90 -13.54 -10.73
C GLN A 114 19.18 -12.41 -9.73
N ALA A 115 19.72 -12.77 -8.56
CA ALA A 115 20.15 -11.79 -7.56
C ALA A 115 21.42 -11.06 -8.07
N PRO A 116 21.53 -9.73 -7.89
CA PRO A 116 22.73 -8.99 -8.23
C PRO A 116 23.90 -9.48 -7.37
N THR A 117 25.04 -9.75 -8.01
CA THR A 117 26.28 -10.17 -7.34
C THR A 117 27.33 -9.08 -7.51
N GLY A 118 28.09 -8.78 -6.45
CA GLY A 118 29.16 -7.78 -6.47
C GLY A 118 29.05 -6.69 -5.40
N TRP A 119 29.90 -5.68 -5.53
CA TRP A 119 29.97 -4.54 -4.62
C TRP A 119 29.01 -3.43 -5.05
N LEU A 120 28.13 -3.03 -4.13
CA LEU A 120 27.22 -1.90 -4.31
C LEU A 120 27.53 -0.80 -3.31
N LYS A 121 27.43 0.45 -3.75
CA LYS A 121 27.65 1.62 -2.91
C LYS A 121 26.32 2.26 -2.55
N THR A 122 26.07 2.45 -1.26
CA THR A 122 24.85 3.06 -0.75
C THR A 122 25.15 4.13 0.31
N GLN A 123 24.21 5.06 0.52
CA GLN A 123 24.34 6.15 1.48
C GLN A 123 23.25 6.07 2.53
N TYR A 124 23.67 5.98 3.79
CA TYR A 124 22.81 6.17 4.95
C TYR A 124 22.84 7.63 5.37
N VAL A 125 21.66 8.24 5.48
CA VAL A 125 21.48 9.60 5.97
C VAL A 125 20.77 9.52 7.32
N TRP A 126 21.31 10.15 8.35
CA TRP A 126 20.61 10.29 9.63
C TRP A 126 20.05 11.71 9.76
N VAL A 127 18.74 11.80 9.95
CA VAL A 127 18.03 13.07 10.13
C VAL A 127 17.75 13.31 11.62
N PRO A 128 18.12 14.47 12.19
CA PRO A 128 17.75 14.83 13.55
C PRO A 128 16.22 14.86 13.73
N GLY A 129 15.70 14.28 14.80
CA GLY A 129 14.25 14.27 15.09
C GLY A 129 13.50 13.03 14.61
N GLU A 130 14.07 12.19 13.74
CA GLU A 130 13.58 10.82 13.50
C GLU A 130 14.02 9.85 14.61
N ALA A 131 13.83 10.24 15.87
CA ALA A 131 13.95 9.29 16.96
C ALA A 131 12.97 8.13 16.68
N GLN A 132 13.51 6.91 16.60
CA GLN A 132 12.83 5.62 16.74
C GLN A 132 11.31 5.72 16.98
N LYS A 133 10.50 5.62 15.92
CA LYS A 133 9.14 5.07 16.04
C LYS A 133 9.17 3.53 16.15
N THR A 134 10.26 2.99 16.67
CA THR A 134 10.39 1.58 17.02
C THR A 134 10.43 1.50 18.54
N GLN A 135 9.31 1.03 19.10
CA GLN A 135 9.30 0.20 20.31
C GLN A 135 10.18 0.71 21.47
N SER A 136 9.90 1.89 22.04
CA SER A 136 10.16 2.00 23.47
C SER A 136 9.17 1.07 24.17
N LEU A 137 9.67 -0.02 24.72
CA LEU A 137 9.07 -0.67 25.87
C LEU A 137 8.92 0.42 26.94
N ASP A 138 7.76 1.06 27.02
CA ASP A 138 7.40 1.73 28.25
C ASP A 138 7.08 0.62 29.24
N ALA A 139 8.12 0.14 29.92
CA ALA A 139 8.00 -0.92 30.91
C ALA A 139 7.00 -0.53 32.02
N ALA A 140 6.83 0.77 32.29
CA ALA A 140 5.82 1.26 33.22
C ALA A 140 4.41 1.14 32.64
N LEU A 141 4.21 1.44 31.35
CA LEU A 141 2.94 1.19 30.64
C LEU A 141 2.60 -0.30 30.59
N LEU A 142 3.58 -1.17 30.31
CA LEU A 142 3.38 -2.61 30.32
C LEU A 142 3.02 -3.12 31.72
N ALA A 143 3.77 -2.70 32.74
CA ALA A 143 3.54 -3.12 34.12
C ALA A 143 2.19 -2.63 34.64
N SER A 144 1.82 -1.37 34.37
CA SER A 144 0.53 -0.81 34.78
C SER A 144 -0.65 -1.47 34.05
N THR A 145 -0.53 -1.71 32.74
CA THR A 145 -1.56 -2.42 31.97
C THR A 145 -1.71 -3.87 32.43
N ARG A 146 -0.59 -4.55 32.73
CA ARG A 146 -0.61 -5.89 33.31
C ARG A 146 -1.34 -5.94 34.65
N LYS A 147 -1.01 -5.02 35.56
CA LYS A 147 -1.67 -4.91 36.85
C LYS A 147 -3.19 -4.71 36.71
N LEU A 148 -3.64 -3.87 35.79
CA LEU A 148 -5.06 -3.66 35.53
C LEU A 148 -5.74 -4.90 34.93
N ALA A 149 -5.07 -5.56 33.98
CA ALA A 149 -5.60 -6.76 33.35
C ALA A 149 -5.74 -7.93 34.33
N GLU A 150 -4.75 -8.09 35.23
CA GLU A 150 -4.77 -9.06 36.32
C GLU A 150 -5.84 -8.73 37.38
N ALA A 151 -6.16 -7.44 37.56
CA ALA A 151 -7.27 -6.98 38.40
C ALA A 151 -8.66 -7.16 37.74
N GLY A 152 -8.73 -7.69 36.51
CA GLY A 152 -9.98 -7.97 35.82
C GLY A 152 -10.48 -6.86 34.89
N ASP A 153 -9.69 -5.82 34.62
CA ASP A 153 -10.11 -4.76 33.70
C ASP A 153 -10.15 -5.27 32.24
N PRO A 154 -11.34 -5.32 31.60
CA PRO A 154 -11.49 -5.92 30.28
C PRO A 154 -10.81 -5.12 29.15
N VAL A 155 -10.62 -3.81 29.33
CA VAL A 155 -9.94 -2.94 28.35
C VAL A 155 -8.44 -3.21 28.38
N ALA A 156 -7.85 -3.34 29.57
CA ALA A 156 -6.46 -3.70 29.78
C ALA A 156 -6.16 -5.13 29.29
N GLN A 157 -7.05 -6.08 29.56
CA GLN A 157 -6.95 -7.45 29.03
C GLN A 157 -6.96 -7.46 27.49
N ASN A 158 -7.91 -6.75 26.85
CA ASN A 158 -7.91 -6.62 25.39
C ASN A 158 -6.62 -5.96 24.86
N ARG A 159 -6.12 -4.95 25.56
CA ARG A 159 -4.87 -4.25 25.18
C ARG A 159 -3.66 -5.17 25.27
N LEU A 160 -3.53 -5.97 26.34
CA LEU A 160 -2.49 -6.99 26.43
C LEU A 160 -2.61 -8.03 25.32
N GLY A 161 -3.83 -8.48 25.02
CA GLY A 161 -4.08 -9.40 23.91
C GLY A 161 -3.55 -8.85 22.59
N SER A 162 -3.81 -7.57 22.30
CA SER A 162 -3.31 -6.89 21.10
C SER A 162 -1.79 -6.76 21.07
N TRP A 163 -1.17 -6.48 22.21
CA TRP A 163 0.28 -6.41 22.33
C TRP A 163 0.96 -7.74 22.07
N TYR A 164 0.44 -8.83 22.65
CA TYR A 164 0.93 -10.18 22.38
C TYR A 164 0.66 -10.63 20.95
N GLN A 165 -0.45 -10.22 20.33
CA GLN A 165 -0.74 -10.54 18.93
C GLN A 165 0.24 -9.85 17.98
N ASN A 166 0.50 -8.55 18.20
CA ASN A 166 1.27 -7.72 17.27
C ASN A 166 2.77 -7.65 17.59
N GLY A 167 3.20 -8.15 18.75
CA GLY A 167 4.57 -7.98 19.23
C GLY A 167 4.88 -6.53 19.65
N THR A 168 3.86 -5.79 20.10
CA THR A 168 4.00 -4.39 20.53
C THR A 168 4.28 -4.35 22.03
N HIS A 169 5.45 -3.87 22.46
CA HIS A 169 5.90 -3.87 23.86
C HIS A 169 6.14 -5.26 24.52
N VAL A 170 5.80 -6.36 23.86
CA VAL A 170 6.13 -7.72 24.26
C VAL A 170 6.52 -8.53 23.04
N LYS A 171 7.22 -9.65 23.22
CA LYS A 171 7.43 -10.61 22.12
C LYS A 171 6.07 -11.15 21.68
N ALA A 172 5.84 -11.23 20.36
CA ALA A 172 4.60 -11.78 19.84
C ALA A 172 4.39 -13.22 20.34
N ASP A 173 3.21 -13.49 20.87
CA ASP A 173 2.79 -14.79 21.38
C ASP A 173 1.27 -14.92 21.17
N PRO A 174 0.83 -15.64 20.12
CA PRO A 174 -0.59 -15.74 19.80
C PRO A 174 -1.37 -16.54 20.85
N VAL A 175 -0.73 -17.44 21.61
CA VAL A 175 -1.39 -18.21 22.68
C VAL A 175 -1.71 -17.30 23.85
N GLN A 176 -0.75 -16.46 24.26
CA GLN A 176 -1.00 -15.42 25.27
C GLN A 176 -2.05 -14.41 24.79
N ALA A 177 -2.00 -14.00 23.51
CA ALA A 177 -3.01 -13.11 22.94
C ALA A 177 -4.41 -13.70 23.09
N ALA A 178 -4.59 -14.97 22.72
CA ALA A 178 -5.87 -15.67 22.84
C ALA A 178 -6.35 -15.76 24.29
N ALA A 179 -5.46 -16.08 25.24
CA ALA A 179 -5.81 -16.15 26.65
C ALA A 179 -6.31 -14.80 27.19
N TRP A 180 -5.64 -13.70 26.87
CA TRP A 180 -6.05 -12.36 27.31
C TRP A 180 -7.34 -11.89 26.63
N TYR A 181 -7.51 -12.14 25.33
CA TYR A 181 -8.77 -11.84 24.66
C TYR A 181 -9.92 -12.68 25.20
N LEU A 182 -9.70 -13.94 25.58
CA LEU A 182 -10.74 -14.78 26.17
C LEU A 182 -11.26 -14.19 27.48
N LEU A 183 -10.36 -13.75 28.38
CA LEU A 183 -10.75 -13.09 29.62
C LEU A 183 -11.57 -11.81 29.35
N ALA A 184 -11.07 -10.94 28.47
CA ALA A 184 -11.77 -9.70 28.10
C ALA A 184 -13.13 -9.98 27.44
N ALA A 185 -13.19 -10.99 26.58
CA ALA A 185 -14.40 -11.37 25.85
C ALA A 185 -15.48 -11.94 26.77
N GLN A 186 -15.08 -12.75 27.76
CA GLN A 186 -15.96 -13.27 28.82
C GLN A 186 -16.49 -12.14 29.72
N ALA A 187 -15.67 -11.12 29.97
CA ALA A 187 -16.06 -9.90 30.68
C ALA A 187 -16.90 -8.92 29.83
N GLY A 188 -17.29 -9.29 28.60
CA GLY A 188 -18.20 -8.51 27.77
C GLY A 188 -17.53 -7.48 26.86
N ASN A 189 -16.21 -7.48 26.69
CA ASN A 189 -15.55 -6.53 25.78
C ASN A 189 -15.80 -6.90 24.31
N ALA A 190 -16.62 -6.11 23.60
CA ALA A 190 -16.96 -6.37 22.20
C ALA A 190 -15.75 -6.41 21.25
N ILE A 191 -14.71 -5.60 21.49
CA ILE A 191 -13.49 -5.61 20.68
C ILE A 191 -12.74 -6.93 20.86
N ALA A 192 -12.58 -7.39 22.11
CA ALA A 192 -11.94 -8.66 22.42
C ALA A 192 -12.73 -9.86 21.91
N GLN A 193 -14.07 -9.81 21.99
CA GLN A 193 -14.94 -10.83 21.41
C GLN A 193 -14.71 -10.93 19.89
N ASN A 194 -14.66 -9.80 19.17
CA ASN A 194 -14.31 -9.81 17.75
C ASN A 194 -12.91 -10.37 17.50
N ASN A 195 -11.90 -9.92 18.26
CA ASN A 195 -10.51 -10.37 18.08
C ASN A 195 -10.36 -11.87 18.35
N LEU A 196 -11.00 -12.38 19.40
CA LEU A 196 -11.05 -13.80 19.70
C LEU A 196 -11.74 -14.60 18.59
N GLY A 197 -12.82 -14.06 18.02
CA GLY A 197 -13.47 -14.64 16.84
C GLY A 197 -12.51 -14.75 15.65
N VAL A 198 -11.68 -13.73 15.42
CA VAL A 198 -10.63 -13.76 14.38
C VAL A 198 -9.56 -14.81 14.67
N LEU A 199 -9.14 -14.96 15.93
CA LEU A 199 -8.16 -15.98 16.31
C LEU A 199 -8.70 -17.39 16.07
N TYR A 200 -9.94 -17.67 16.44
CA TYR A 200 -10.60 -18.95 16.14
C TYR A 200 -10.80 -19.17 14.64
N HIS A 201 -11.16 -18.13 13.88
CA HIS A 201 -11.32 -18.25 12.44
C HIS A 201 -10.01 -18.63 11.74
N ARG A 202 -8.88 -18.07 12.19
CA ARG A 202 -7.55 -18.27 11.59
C ARG A 202 -6.72 -19.38 12.23
N GLY A 203 -7.13 -19.92 13.37
CA GLY A 203 -6.33 -20.89 14.14
C GLY A 203 -5.06 -20.30 14.74
N LEU A 204 -5.08 -19.02 15.15
CA LEU A 204 -3.91 -18.32 15.69
C LEU A 204 -3.91 -18.37 17.22
N GLY A 205 -3.00 -19.16 17.80
CA GLY A 205 -2.89 -19.31 19.26
C GLY A 205 -3.98 -20.17 19.90
N VAL A 206 -5.01 -20.51 19.14
CA VAL A 206 -6.07 -21.48 19.44
C VAL A 206 -6.28 -22.35 18.20
N PRO A 207 -6.73 -23.61 18.34
CA PRO A 207 -7.16 -24.41 17.20
C PRO A 207 -8.24 -23.69 16.40
N ALA A 208 -8.18 -23.80 15.06
CA ALA A 208 -9.18 -23.19 14.21
C ALA A 208 -10.56 -23.80 14.48
N ASP A 209 -11.56 -22.96 14.75
CA ASP A 209 -12.93 -23.36 15.01
C ASP A 209 -13.90 -22.28 14.51
N GLN A 210 -14.55 -22.55 13.38
CA GLN A 210 -15.48 -21.60 12.77
C GLN A 210 -16.74 -21.38 13.62
N LYS A 211 -17.18 -22.38 14.39
CA LYS A 211 -18.36 -22.24 15.26
C LYS A 211 -18.05 -21.30 16.41
N GLN A 212 -16.86 -21.43 17.02
CA GLN A 212 -16.40 -20.49 18.05
C GLN A 212 -16.19 -19.09 17.46
N ALA A 213 -15.65 -18.98 16.25
CA ALA A 213 -15.50 -17.68 15.59
C ALA A 213 -16.84 -16.96 15.44
N VAL A 214 -17.84 -17.65 14.87
CA VAL A 214 -19.20 -17.12 14.70
C VAL A 214 -19.87 -16.79 16.04
N HIS A 215 -19.70 -17.64 17.06
CA HIS A 215 -20.23 -17.38 18.40
C HIS A 215 -19.73 -16.05 18.96
N TRP A 216 -18.42 -15.79 18.87
CA TRP A 216 -17.84 -14.56 19.40
C TRP A 216 -18.13 -13.33 18.52
N TYR A 217 -18.18 -13.51 17.20
CA TYR A 217 -18.66 -12.44 16.30
C TYR A 217 -20.11 -12.05 16.61
N ALA A 218 -21.01 -13.00 16.84
CA ALA A 218 -22.41 -12.72 17.18
C ALA A 218 -22.53 -11.89 18.46
N LYS A 219 -21.84 -12.28 19.54
CA LYS A 219 -21.83 -11.52 20.80
C LYS A 219 -21.34 -10.08 20.63
N ALA A 220 -20.29 -9.86 19.84
CA ALA A 220 -19.77 -8.52 19.56
C ALA A 220 -20.70 -7.73 18.63
N ALA A 221 -21.32 -8.40 17.65
CA ALA A 221 -22.22 -7.81 16.67
C ALA A 221 -23.52 -7.29 17.30
N GLU A 222 -24.07 -8.05 18.27
CA GLU A 222 -25.23 -7.67 19.09
C GLU A 222 -24.97 -6.39 19.90
N GLN A 223 -23.72 -6.15 20.30
CA GLN A 223 -23.28 -4.93 20.98
C GLN A 223 -22.97 -3.76 20.03
N GLY A 224 -23.19 -3.92 18.73
CA GLY A 224 -22.95 -2.86 17.74
C GLY A 224 -21.51 -2.78 17.22
N HIS A 225 -20.65 -3.77 17.46
CA HIS A 225 -19.28 -3.74 16.95
C HIS A 225 -19.24 -3.94 15.44
N GLY A 226 -18.95 -2.87 14.68
CA GLY A 226 -19.06 -2.85 13.22
C GLY A 226 -18.27 -3.96 12.50
N TRP A 227 -17.03 -4.23 12.90
CA TRP A 227 -16.24 -5.32 12.30
C TRP A 227 -16.80 -6.70 12.60
N ALA A 228 -17.41 -6.89 13.77
CA ALA A 228 -18.02 -8.17 14.11
C ALA A 228 -19.30 -8.41 13.30
N GLN A 229 -20.10 -7.36 13.10
CA GLN A 229 -21.27 -7.39 12.20
C GLN A 229 -20.84 -7.71 10.75
N ALA A 230 -19.76 -7.11 10.25
CA ALA A 230 -19.24 -7.41 8.92
C ALA A 230 -18.69 -8.86 8.80
N ASN A 231 -18.03 -9.36 9.84
CA ASN A 231 -17.54 -10.73 9.91
C ASN A 231 -18.70 -11.75 9.98
N LEU A 232 -19.75 -11.44 10.74
CA LEU A 232 -20.94 -12.27 10.83
C LEU A 232 -21.71 -12.30 9.51
N SER A 233 -21.82 -11.15 8.83
CA SER A 233 -22.35 -11.07 7.46
C SER A 233 -21.58 -12.00 6.50
N TRP A 234 -20.24 -11.94 6.55
CA TRP A 234 -19.40 -12.84 5.74
C TRP A 234 -19.65 -14.31 6.10
N ALA A 235 -19.84 -14.62 7.38
CA ALA A 235 -20.06 -15.98 7.84
C ALA A 235 -21.38 -16.58 7.31
N TYR A 236 -22.46 -15.80 7.30
CA TYR A 236 -23.75 -16.19 6.71
C TYR A 236 -23.68 -16.34 5.19
N GLN A 237 -23.00 -15.43 4.49
CA GLN A 237 -22.83 -15.52 3.03
C GLN A 237 -22.12 -16.82 2.59
N HIS A 238 -21.13 -17.27 3.37
CA HIS A 238 -20.30 -18.42 3.01
C HIS A 238 -20.75 -19.73 3.66
N GLY A 239 -21.75 -19.70 4.55
CA GLY A 239 -22.25 -20.90 5.23
C GLY A 239 -21.31 -21.39 6.34
N THR A 240 -20.53 -20.50 6.95
CA THR A 240 -19.73 -20.85 8.15
C THR A 240 -20.53 -20.66 9.44
N ALA A 241 -21.61 -19.87 9.39
CA ALA A 241 -22.58 -19.71 10.48
C ALA A 241 -23.70 -20.78 10.46
N GLY A 242 -23.62 -21.79 9.59
CA GLY A 242 -24.70 -22.74 9.33
C GLY A 242 -24.93 -22.88 7.82
N GLU A 243 -26.18 -23.05 7.41
CA GLU A 243 -26.52 -22.94 5.99
C GLU A 243 -26.29 -21.51 5.48
N ARG A 244 -26.04 -21.36 4.17
CA ARG A 244 -25.89 -20.04 3.57
C ARG A 244 -27.20 -19.27 3.68
N ASP A 245 -27.13 -18.05 4.17
CA ASP A 245 -28.28 -17.17 4.36
C ASP A 245 -27.93 -15.75 3.93
N MET A 246 -28.41 -15.36 2.75
CA MET A 246 -28.12 -14.04 2.18
C MET A 246 -28.89 -12.93 2.88
N ASP A 247 -30.06 -13.22 3.45
CA ASP A 247 -30.87 -12.23 4.16
C ASP A 247 -30.21 -11.84 5.48
N GLN A 248 -29.72 -12.84 6.24
CA GLN A 248 -28.90 -12.58 7.42
C GLN A 248 -27.58 -11.90 7.07
N ALA A 249 -26.94 -12.30 5.97
CA ALA A 249 -25.71 -11.64 5.51
C ALA A 249 -25.94 -10.14 5.22
N LEU A 250 -27.03 -9.80 4.53
CA LEU A 250 -27.39 -8.42 4.21
C LEU A 250 -27.83 -7.64 5.45
N HIS A 251 -28.57 -8.28 6.36
CA HIS A 251 -28.97 -7.67 7.63
C HIS A 251 -27.76 -7.17 8.42
N TRP A 252 -26.78 -8.05 8.67
CA TRP A 252 -25.60 -7.68 9.45
C TRP A 252 -24.67 -6.72 8.70
N LEU A 253 -24.56 -6.83 7.37
CA LEU A 253 -23.79 -5.89 6.57
C LEU A 253 -24.38 -4.47 6.64
N THR A 254 -25.70 -4.36 6.51
CA THR A 254 -26.42 -3.09 6.59
C THR A 254 -26.22 -2.44 7.96
N ARG A 255 -26.39 -3.20 9.05
CA ARG A 255 -26.13 -2.68 10.40
C ARG A 255 -24.69 -2.19 10.60
N SER A 256 -23.71 -2.90 10.03
CA SER A 256 -22.30 -2.48 10.07
C SER A 256 -22.06 -1.17 9.30
N ALA A 257 -22.68 -1.04 8.13
CA ALA A 257 -22.59 0.14 7.28
C ALA A 257 -23.27 1.38 7.93
N GLU A 258 -24.44 1.18 8.53
CA GLU A 258 -25.16 2.19 9.33
C GLU A 258 -24.39 2.58 10.59
N GLY A 259 -23.69 1.63 11.22
CA GLY A 259 -22.75 1.86 12.31
C GLY A 259 -21.47 2.61 11.90
N GLY A 260 -21.33 2.97 10.63
CA GLY A 260 -20.26 3.83 10.13
C GLY A 260 -19.02 3.11 9.61
N LEU A 261 -18.98 1.77 9.61
CA LEU A 261 -17.79 1.05 9.13
C LEU A 261 -17.60 1.25 7.62
N ALA A 262 -16.57 2.00 7.23
CA ALA A 262 -16.29 2.32 5.81
C ALA A 262 -16.19 1.08 4.92
N ALA A 263 -15.53 0.01 5.39
CA ALA A 263 -15.43 -1.25 4.65
C ALA A 263 -16.81 -1.92 4.40
N ALA A 264 -17.73 -1.84 5.37
CA ALA A 264 -19.08 -2.35 5.22
C ALA A 264 -19.92 -1.47 4.29
N GLN A 265 -19.79 -0.14 4.40
CA GLN A 265 -20.43 0.81 3.47
C GLN A 265 -20.00 0.56 2.03
N LEU A 266 -18.70 0.39 1.79
CA LEU A 266 -18.19 0.06 0.46
C LEU A 266 -18.77 -1.27 -0.03
N ARG A 267 -18.72 -2.33 0.78
CA ARG A 267 -19.23 -3.65 0.37
C ARG A 267 -20.73 -3.64 0.10
N LEU A 268 -21.51 -2.91 0.91
CA LEU A 268 -22.95 -2.74 0.70
C LEU A 268 -23.23 -1.98 -0.60
N GLY A 269 -22.47 -0.91 -0.87
CA GLY A 269 -22.54 -0.19 -2.14
C GLY A 269 -22.18 -1.06 -3.34
N MET A 270 -21.12 -1.85 -3.26
CA MET A 270 -20.73 -2.75 -4.36
C MET A 270 -21.77 -3.87 -4.61
N LEU A 271 -22.35 -4.43 -3.54
CA LEU A 271 -23.45 -5.40 -3.66
C LEU A 271 -24.68 -4.75 -4.31
N GLY A 272 -25.06 -3.56 -3.83
CA GLY A 272 -26.17 -2.80 -4.40
C GLY A 272 -25.95 -2.44 -5.87
N MET A 273 -24.72 -2.14 -6.29
CA MET A 273 -24.38 -1.90 -7.70
C MET A 273 -24.57 -3.15 -8.57
N HIS A 274 -24.19 -4.32 -8.05
CA HIS A 274 -24.35 -5.59 -8.76
C HIS A 274 -25.83 -5.97 -8.92
N ASP A 275 -26.63 -5.78 -7.86
CA ASP A 275 -28.03 -6.19 -7.81
C ASP A 275 -29.01 -5.12 -8.32
N ALA A 276 -28.52 -3.93 -8.69
CA ALA A 276 -29.36 -2.81 -9.09
C ALA A 276 -30.17 -3.09 -10.36
N GLY A 277 -31.49 -3.10 -10.23
CA GLY A 277 -32.43 -3.21 -11.35
C GLY A 277 -32.75 -1.88 -12.03
N SER A 278 -32.43 -0.75 -11.39
CA SER A 278 -32.74 0.60 -11.87
C SER A 278 -31.59 1.59 -11.62
N ASP A 279 -31.67 2.78 -12.25
CA ASP A 279 -30.75 3.88 -11.97
C ASP A 279 -30.87 4.42 -10.54
N GLN A 280 -32.08 4.37 -9.97
CA GLN A 280 -32.31 4.76 -8.59
C GLN A 280 -31.58 3.83 -7.60
N ASP A 281 -31.59 2.53 -7.87
CA ASP A 281 -30.87 1.55 -7.05
C ASP A 281 -29.36 1.76 -7.14
N ARG A 282 -28.84 2.02 -8.35
CA ARG A 282 -27.42 2.38 -8.55
C ARG A 282 -27.05 3.66 -7.79
N ALA A 283 -27.93 4.67 -7.79
CA ALA A 283 -27.68 5.91 -7.06
C ALA A 283 -27.66 5.69 -5.55
N ALA A 284 -28.57 4.87 -5.01
CA ALA A 284 -28.56 4.47 -3.61
C ALA A 284 -27.27 3.70 -3.24
N ALA A 285 -26.82 2.81 -4.12
CA ALA A 285 -25.57 2.07 -3.96
C ALA A 285 -24.33 2.99 -4.01
N ALA A 286 -24.30 3.94 -4.94
CA ALA A 286 -23.22 4.93 -5.06
C ALA A 286 -23.11 5.81 -3.82
N ALA A 287 -24.25 6.15 -3.19
CA ALA A 287 -24.27 6.92 -1.96
C ALA A 287 -23.56 6.19 -0.80
N TRP A 288 -23.66 4.85 -0.72
CA TRP A 288 -22.90 4.06 0.26
C TRP A 288 -21.39 4.06 -0.02
N ILE A 289 -20.99 3.91 -1.29
CA ILE A 289 -19.58 4.03 -1.69
C ILE A 289 -19.05 5.44 -1.34
N ALA A 290 -19.85 6.48 -1.56
CA ALA A 290 -19.50 7.85 -1.24
C ALA A 290 -19.27 8.09 0.25
N ARG A 291 -20.06 7.45 1.12
CA ARG A 291 -19.84 7.49 2.58
C ARG A 291 -18.49 6.87 2.97
N ALA A 292 -18.12 5.74 2.36
CA ALA A 292 -16.81 5.12 2.60
C ALA A 292 -15.67 6.04 2.10
N ALA A 293 -15.80 6.59 0.91
CA ALA A 293 -14.81 7.50 0.32
C ALA A 293 -14.60 8.78 1.15
N ALA A 294 -15.68 9.34 1.71
CA ALA A 294 -15.65 10.53 2.57
C ALA A 294 -14.89 10.28 3.88
N GLN A 295 -14.86 9.04 4.37
CA GLN A 295 -14.07 8.63 5.54
C GLN A 295 -12.58 8.41 5.23
N GLY A 296 -12.16 8.56 3.97
CA GLY A 296 -10.77 8.37 3.57
C GLY A 296 -10.40 6.92 3.24
N ASP A 297 -11.40 6.04 3.08
CA ASP A 297 -11.18 4.67 2.61
C ASP A 297 -10.69 4.68 1.16
N ALA A 298 -9.51 4.11 0.91
CA ALA A 298 -8.85 4.23 -0.38
C ALA A 298 -9.57 3.43 -1.49
N ALA A 299 -10.15 2.28 -1.15
CA ALA A 299 -10.97 1.51 -2.07
C ALA A 299 -12.27 2.25 -2.37
N GLY A 300 -12.93 2.83 -1.36
CA GLY A 300 -14.11 3.68 -1.52
C GLY A 300 -13.84 4.88 -2.42
N GLN A 301 -12.70 5.56 -2.25
CA GLN A 301 -12.28 6.66 -3.13
C GLN A 301 -12.07 6.18 -4.58
N TYR A 302 -11.40 5.06 -4.78
CA TYR A 302 -11.24 4.47 -6.10
C TYR A 302 -12.59 4.12 -6.74
N TYR A 303 -13.45 3.37 -6.05
CA TYR A 303 -14.74 2.95 -6.60
C TYR A 303 -15.70 4.12 -6.81
N LEU A 304 -15.66 5.15 -5.96
CA LEU A 304 -16.42 6.37 -6.21
C LEU A 304 -15.92 7.06 -7.48
N GLY A 305 -14.61 7.13 -7.70
CA GLY A 305 -14.06 7.60 -8.98
C GLY A 305 -14.61 6.80 -10.17
N ARG A 306 -14.67 5.48 -10.04
CA ARG A 306 -15.23 4.58 -11.08
C ARG A 306 -16.71 4.84 -11.34
N THR A 307 -17.52 5.09 -10.32
CA THR A 307 -18.94 5.42 -10.51
C THR A 307 -19.13 6.69 -11.35
N PHE A 308 -18.32 7.73 -11.12
CA PHE A 308 -18.33 8.95 -11.93
C PHE A 308 -17.77 8.73 -13.34
N GLU A 309 -16.69 7.96 -13.49
CA GLU A 309 -16.10 7.67 -14.80
C GLU A 309 -17.09 6.95 -15.73
N LEU A 310 -17.89 6.03 -15.16
CA LEU A 310 -18.82 5.17 -15.90
C LEU A 310 -20.25 5.68 -15.93
N GLY A 311 -20.56 6.76 -15.20
CA GLY A 311 -21.94 7.23 -15.04
C GLY A 311 -22.86 6.21 -14.37
N GLN A 312 -22.32 5.41 -13.45
CA GLN A 312 -23.07 4.35 -12.75
C GLN A 312 -23.45 4.81 -11.35
N GLY A 313 -24.71 5.16 -11.16
CA GLY A 313 -25.24 5.69 -9.89
C GLY A 313 -24.98 7.19 -9.69
N ASN A 314 -24.15 7.80 -10.54
CA ASN A 314 -23.93 9.23 -10.65
C ASN A 314 -23.99 9.62 -12.13
N ALA A 315 -24.20 10.90 -12.45
CA ALA A 315 -23.94 11.39 -13.80
C ALA A 315 -22.45 11.20 -14.15
N GLN A 316 -22.16 10.88 -15.41
CA GLN A 316 -20.78 10.70 -15.86
C GLN A 316 -20.00 12.02 -15.72
N ASP A 317 -18.87 11.99 -15.01
CA ASP A 317 -18.04 13.16 -14.74
C ASP A 317 -16.57 12.76 -14.53
N ASP A 318 -15.75 12.93 -15.57
CA ASP A 318 -14.33 12.55 -15.54
C ASP A 318 -13.49 13.45 -14.63
N VAL A 319 -13.92 14.68 -14.39
CA VAL A 319 -13.23 15.61 -13.48
C VAL A 319 -13.42 15.15 -12.04
N GLN A 320 -14.65 14.78 -11.67
CA GLN A 320 -14.93 14.17 -10.36
C GLN A 320 -14.24 12.82 -10.22
N ALA A 321 -14.26 11.98 -11.26
CA ALA A 321 -13.56 10.70 -11.26
C ALA A 321 -12.06 10.88 -10.96
N ALA A 322 -11.39 11.77 -11.69
CA ALA A 322 -9.99 12.08 -11.48
C ALA A 322 -9.70 12.68 -10.10
N ALA A 323 -10.59 13.54 -9.58
CA ALA A 323 -10.44 14.09 -8.23
C ALA A 323 -10.45 13.00 -7.15
N TRP A 324 -11.32 11.98 -7.30
CA TRP A 324 -11.36 10.85 -6.39
C TRP A 324 -10.18 9.90 -6.56
N TYR A 325 -9.75 9.60 -7.79
CA TYR A 325 -8.55 8.81 -8.03
C TYR A 325 -7.30 9.45 -7.42
N ARG A 326 -7.13 10.78 -7.55
CA ARG A 326 -6.01 11.51 -6.92
C ARG A 326 -5.93 11.30 -5.41
N LYS A 327 -7.08 11.19 -4.72
CA LYS A 327 -7.12 10.90 -3.27
C LYS A 327 -6.70 9.47 -2.92
N ALA A 328 -6.87 8.52 -3.86
CA ALA A 328 -6.58 7.11 -3.69
C ALA A 328 -5.17 6.68 -4.15
N LEU A 329 -4.36 7.60 -4.69
CA LEU A 329 -2.99 7.33 -5.14
C LEU A 329 -2.11 6.82 -3.98
N GLY A 330 -1.31 5.80 -4.26
CA GLY A 330 -0.44 5.11 -3.32
C GLY A 330 -1.17 4.22 -2.31
N ARG A 331 -2.51 4.19 -2.31
CA ARG A 331 -3.33 3.49 -1.31
C ARG A 331 -4.35 2.52 -1.91
N SER A 332 -4.38 2.39 -3.24
CA SER A 332 -5.31 1.53 -3.99
C SER A 332 -4.60 0.38 -4.73
N GLU A 333 -3.37 0.07 -4.35
CA GLU A 333 -2.52 -0.96 -4.96
C GLU A 333 -2.26 -0.71 -6.46
N GLY A 334 -2.17 0.55 -6.89
CA GLY A 334 -1.92 0.89 -8.31
C GLY A 334 -3.18 1.05 -9.15
N ARG A 335 -4.38 0.76 -8.63
CA ARG A 335 -5.63 0.82 -9.42
C ARG A 335 -6.03 2.26 -9.75
N ALA A 336 -5.92 3.18 -8.80
CA ALA A 336 -6.22 4.59 -9.03
C ALA A 336 -5.23 5.23 -10.00
N GLU A 337 -3.96 4.82 -9.93
CA GLU A 337 -2.91 5.23 -10.85
C GLU A 337 -3.24 4.83 -12.29
N VAL A 338 -3.64 3.57 -12.51
CA VAL A 338 -4.07 3.10 -13.84
C VAL A 338 -5.30 3.86 -14.31
N ALA A 339 -6.33 4.02 -13.47
CA ALA A 339 -7.57 4.67 -13.87
C ALA A 339 -7.37 6.16 -14.21
N LEU A 340 -6.64 6.90 -13.36
CA LEU A 340 -6.31 8.29 -13.63
C LEU A 340 -5.40 8.43 -14.85
N GLY A 341 -4.38 7.57 -14.97
CA GLY A 341 -3.49 7.55 -16.13
C GLY A 341 -4.24 7.33 -17.45
N LYS A 342 -5.23 6.43 -17.47
CA LYS A 342 -6.10 6.20 -18.65
C LYS A 342 -6.93 7.44 -18.98
N LEU A 343 -7.51 8.14 -18.00
CA LEU A 343 -8.25 9.38 -18.23
C LEU A 343 -7.37 10.49 -18.82
N LEU A 344 -6.15 10.64 -18.29
CA LEU A 344 -5.18 11.62 -18.76
C LEU A 344 -4.67 11.30 -20.17
N ALA A 345 -4.27 10.05 -20.42
CA ALA A 345 -3.77 9.60 -21.72
C ALA A 345 -4.83 9.73 -22.83
N ALA A 346 -6.11 9.52 -22.50
CA ALA A 346 -7.23 9.72 -23.40
C ALA A 346 -7.62 11.20 -23.60
N GLY A 347 -6.98 12.14 -22.91
CA GLY A 347 -7.35 13.57 -22.96
C GLY A 347 -8.73 13.89 -22.36
N ARG A 348 -9.32 12.95 -21.60
CA ARG A 348 -10.64 13.11 -20.94
C ARG A 348 -10.57 14.07 -19.75
N VAL A 349 -9.38 14.29 -19.21
CA VAL A 349 -9.10 15.24 -18.13
C VAL A 349 -7.85 16.04 -18.48
N GLN A 350 -7.90 17.36 -18.26
CA GLN A 350 -6.75 18.23 -18.52
C GLN A 350 -5.62 17.97 -17.52
N THR A 351 -4.40 17.95 -18.03
CA THR A 351 -3.16 18.01 -17.24
C THR A 351 -2.23 19.05 -17.84
N ALA A 352 -1.45 19.70 -16.98
CA ALA A 352 -0.37 20.60 -17.39
C ALA A 352 0.91 19.84 -17.76
N ASP A 353 1.02 18.58 -17.34
CA ASP A 353 2.18 17.74 -17.54
C ASP A 353 1.85 16.57 -18.47
N ALA A 354 2.38 16.63 -19.70
CA ALA A 354 2.20 15.58 -20.69
C ALA A 354 2.78 14.22 -20.25
N GLY A 355 3.70 14.20 -19.27
CA GLY A 355 4.29 12.99 -18.71
C GLY A 355 3.51 12.35 -17.56
N GLU A 356 2.49 13.03 -17.01
CA GLU A 356 1.79 12.58 -15.78
C GLU A 356 1.20 11.17 -15.94
N ALA A 357 0.58 10.87 -17.09
CA ALA A 357 0.01 9.55 -17.35
C ALA A 357 1.08 8.44 -17.34
N ALA A 358 2.24 8.71 -17.96
CA ALA A 358 3.35 7.77 -18.01
C ALA A 358 3.90 7.49 -16.60
N GLU A 359 4.08 8.53 -15.77
CA GLU A 359 4.52 8.36 -14.37
C GLU A 359 3.54 7.54 -13.54
N LEU A 360 2.24 7.75 -13.74
CA LEU A 360 1.19 7.00 -13.04
C LEU A 360 1.26 5.51 -13.42
N PHE A 361 1.39 5.19 -14.71
CA PHE A 361 1.54 3.79 -15.13
C PHE A 361 2.83 3.17 -14.59
N GLN A 362 3.95 3.91 -14.54
CA GLN A 362 5.18 3.44 -13.91
C GLN A 362 4.99 3.12 -12.42
N LYS A 363 4.30 3.97 -11.66
CA LYS A 363 3.94 3.72 -10.25
C LYS A 363 3.03 2.49 -10.12
N ALA A 364 2.05 2.33 -11.01
CA ALA A 364 1.17 1.18 -11.01
C ALA A 364 1.90 -0.15 -11.31
N MET A 365 2.93 -0.13 -12.18
CA MET A 365 3.77 -1.30 -12.44
C MET A 365 4.57 -1.74 -11.19
N GLN A 366 4.96 -0.81 -10.31
CA GLN A 366 5.59 -1.16 -9.02
C GLN A 366 4.62 -1.94 -8.12
N SER A 367 3.33 -1.64 -8.21
CA SER A 367 2.26 -2.42 -7.56
C SER A 367 1.85 -3.67 -8.34
N ARG A 368 2.59 -4.03 -9.39
CA ARG A 368 2.32 -5.20 -10.25
C ARG A 368 0.92 -5.19 -10.85
N GLN A 369 0.42 -4.04 -11.31
CA GLN A 369 -0.84 -3.97 -12.04
C GLN A 369 -0.66 -4.36 -13.51
N PRO A 370 -1.28 -5.44 -14.01
CA PRO A 370 -1.07 -5.92 -15.40
C PRO A 370 -1.45 -4.87 -16.46
N ASP A 371 -2.55 -4.16 -16.26
CA ASP A 371 -3.04 -3.09 -17.15
C ASP A 371 -2.01 -1.99 -17.35
N ALA A 372 -1.21 -1.68 -16.32
CA ALA A 372 -0.24 -0.60 -16.37
C ALA A 372 0.86 -0.85 -17.40
N TYR A 373 1.30 -2.12 -17.54
CA TYR A 373 2.28 -2.50 -18.55
C TYR A 373 1.75 -2.28 -19.96
N HIS A 374 0.50 -2.66 -20.22
CA HIS A 374 -0.10 -2.43 -21.53
C HIS A 374 -0.20 -0.93 -21.85
N GLN A 375 -0.74 -0.14 -20.93
CA GLN A 375 -0.94 1.30 -21.14
C GLN A 375 0.39 2.06 -21.27
N TYR A 376 1.40 1.72 -20.48
CA TYR A 376 2.73 2.31 -20.60
C TYR A 376 3.42 1.91 -21.91
N GLY A 377 3.26 0.65 -22.34
CA GLY A 377 3.73 0.20 -23.64
C GLY A 377 3.17 1.04 -24.79
N LEU A 378 1.88 1.40 -24.74
CA LEU A 378 1.25 2.23 -25.78
C LEU A 378 1.88 3.63 -25.86
N ILE A 379 2.23 4.22 -24.70
CA ILE A 379 2.95 5.50 -24.67
C ILE A 379 4.35 5.36 -25.27
N LEU A 380 5.07 4.29 -24.94
CA LEU A 380 6.39 4.03 -25.51
C LEU A 380 6.36 3.84 -27.02
N GLU A 381 5.34 3.14 -27.54
CA GLU A 381 5.12 3.01 -28.98
C GLU A 381 4.89 4.37 -29.66
N GLN A 382 4.07 5.23 -29.06
CA GLN A 382 3.83 6.59 -29.57
C GLN A 382 5.09 7.44 -29.58
N ASN A 383 6.00 7.22 -28.62
CA ASN A 383 7.30 7.89 -28.55
C ASN A 383 8.36 7.29 -29.48
N GLY A 384 8.08 6.14 -30.10
CA GLY A 384 9.01 5.44 -31.00
C GLY A 384 9.95 4.45 -30.32
N ASP A 385 9.84 4.24 -29.00
CA ASP A 385 10.69 3.36 -28.20
C ASP A 385 10.23 1.89 -28.28
N LEU A 386 10.19 1.33 -29.49
CA LEU A 386 9.57 0.01 -29.76
C LEU A 386 10.22 -1.16 -29.00
N ASP A 387 11.54 -1.13 -28.78
CA ASP A 387 12.24 -2.17 -28.03
C ASP A 387 11.82 -2.20 -26.56
N LEU A 388 11.71 -1.02 -25.94
CA LEU A 388 11.25 -0.90 -24.56
C LEU A 388 9.77 -1.22 -24.46
N ALA A 389 8.95 -0.76 -25.42
CA ALA A 389 7.53 -1.10 -25.48
C ALA A 389 7.32 -2.62 -25.50
N ARG A 390 8.06 -3.34 -26.37
CA ARG A 390 8.03 -4.80 -26.45
C ARG A 390 8.41 -5.46 -25.13
N ALA A 391 9.48 -4.99 -24.47
CA ALA A 391 9.89 -5.53 -23.17
C ALA A 391 8.82 -5.33 -22.09
N VAL A 392 8.18 -4.15 -22.06
CA VAL A 392 7.08 -3.86 -21.13
C VAL A 392 5.86 -4.75 -21.44
N TYR A 393 5.50 -4.93 -22.71
CA TYR A 393 4.41 -5.83 -23.09
C TYR A 393 4.68 -7.28 -22.71
N LEU A 394 5.91 -7.76 -22.84
CA LEU A 394 6.32 -9.09 -22.39
C LEU A 394 6.04 -9.28 -20.89
N LEU A 395 6.36 -8.28 -20.06
CA LEU A 395 6.07 -8.33 -18.62
C LEU A 395 4.56 -8.40 -18.36
N GLY A 396 3.77 -7.55 -19.01
CA GLY A 396 2.30 -7.60 -18.90
C GLY A 396 1.70 -8.91 -19.39
N ALA A 397 2.22 -9.46 -20.49
CA ALA A 397 1.80 -10.74 -21.06
C ALA A 397 2.09 -11.91 -20.10
N ASN A 398 3.27 -11.92 -19.48
CA ASN A 398 3.64 -12.90 -18.46
C ASN A 398 2.69 -12.90 -17.25
N MET A 399 2.04 -11.76 -16.99
CA MET A 399 1.04 -11.59 -15.93
C MET A 399 -0.39 -11.90 -16.40
N GLY A 400 -0.55 -12.37 -17.64
CA GLY A 400 -1.84 -12.76 -18.20
C GLY A 400 -2.59 -11.64 -18.93
N HIS A 401 -2.03 -10.43 -19.08
CA HIS A 401 -2.75 -9.32 -19.73
C HIS A 401 -2.88 -9.54 -21.24
N CYS A 402 -4.13 -9.72 -21.72
CA CYS A 402 -4.43 -10.11 -23.10
C CYS A 402 -3.87 -9.15 -24.15
N HIS A 403 -4.19 -7.86 -24.07
CA HIS A 403 -3.73 -6.91 -25.08
C HIS A 403 -2.21 -6.70 -25.04
N ALA A 404 -1.57 -6.94 -23.90
CA ALA A 404 -0.11 -6.89 -23.82
C ALA A 404 0.51 -8.06 -24.59
N ALA A 405 -0.06 -9.27 -24.46
CA ALA A 405 0.36 -10.43 -25.25
C ALA A 405 0.18 -10.19 -26.75
N VAL A 406 -0.94 -9.61 -27.17
CA VAL A 406 -1.20 -9.27 -28.58
C VAL A 406 -0.15 -8.27 -29.10
N ARG A 407 0.03 -7.13 -28.42
CA ARG A 407 1.02 -6.12 -28.83
C ARG A 407 2.46 -6.65 -28.83
N TYR A 408 2.84 -7.48 -27.84
CA TYR A 408 4.15 -8.13 -27.80
C TYR A 408 4.44 -8.94 -29.07
N VAL A 409 3.48 -9.78 -29.49
CA VAL A 409 3.62 -10.64 -30.68
C VAL A 409 3.65 -9.81 -31.96
N GLU A 410 2.89 -8.71 -32.02
CA GLU A 410 2.84 -7.81 -33.19
C GLU A 410 4.13 -7.00 -33.38
N LEU A 411 4.80 -6.60 -32.29
CA LEU A 411 6.09 -5.91 -32.32
C LEU A 411 7.28 -6.87 -32.47
N ARG A 412 7.06 -8.19 -32.51
CA ARG A 412 8.16 -9.15 -32.65
C ARG A 412 8.72 -9.14 -34.07
N SER A 413 10.02 -8.88 -34.20
CA SER A 413 10.78 -9.14 -35.43
C SER A 413 10.83 -10.64 -35.70
N VAL A 414 10.54 -11.05 -36.93
CA VAL A 414 10.45 -12.47 -37.37
C VAL A 414 11.80 -13.23 -37.31
N GLN A 415 12.89 -12.56 -36.92
CA GLN A 415 14.24 -13.13 -36.94
C GLN A 415 14.63 -13.75 -35.60
N GLY A 416 14.57 -15.09 -35.54
CA GLY A 416 15.02 -15.89 -34.39
C GLY A 416 14.09 -17.06 -34.08
N ALA A 417 14.64 -18.17 -33.58
CA ALA A 417 13.82 -19.27 -33.08
C ALA A 417 13.06 -18.83 -31.81
N ALA A 418 11.74 -19.01 -31.80
CA ALA A 418 10.90 -18.70 -30.65
C ALA A 418 11.32 -19.57 -29.46
N ASP A 419 11.62 -18.96 -28.32
CA ASP A 419 11.84 -19.70 -27.08
C ASP A 419 10.51 -20.25 -26.52
N HIS A 420 10.57 -21.05 -25.45
CA HIS A 420 9.38 -21.63 -24.83
C HIS A 420 8.39 -20.57 -24.32
N ASN A 421 8.87 -19.40 -23.91
CA ASN A 421 8.02 -18.34 -23.38
C ASN A 421 7.29 -17.60 -24.53
N ASP A 422 7.96 -17.42 -25.66
CA ASP A 422 7.40 -16.92 -26.90
C ASP A 422 6.27 -17.79 -27.44
N VAL A 423 6.41 -19.12 -27.38
CA VAL A 423 5.35 -20.05 -27.80
C VAL A 423 4.12 -19.90 -26.90
N ARG A 424 4.32 -19.85 -25.59
CA ARG A 424 3.24 -19.69 -24.61
C ARG A 424 2.49 -18.36 -24.79
N ILE A 425 3.22 -17.26 -24.94
CA ILE A 425 2.63 -15.93 -25.15
C ILE A 425 1.95 -15.86 -26.54
N GLY A 426 2.52 -16.52 -27.55
CA GLY A 426 1.88 -16.66 -28.86
C GLY A 426 0.50 -17.33 -28.79
N GLN A 427 0.38 -18.41 -28.01
CA GLN A 427 -0.91 -19.08 -27.78
C GLN A 427 -1.90 -18.17 -27.03
N GLN A 428 -1.43 -17.47 -26.00
CA GLN A 428 -2.24 -16.48 -25.27
C GLN A 428 -2.74 -15.37 -26.21
N ALA A 429 -1.85 -14.78 -27.00
CA ALA A 429 -2.20 -13.73 -27.96
C ALA A 429 -3.22 -14.22 -28.99
N GLN A 430 -3.07 -15.46 -29.48
CA GLN A 430 -4.04 -16.06 -30.41
C GLN A 430 -5.43 -16.22 -29.78
N TRP A 431 -5.50 -16.63 -28.52
CA TRP A 431 -6.76 -16.69 -27.77
C TRP A 431 -7.36 -15.29 -27.55
N CYS A 432 -6.53 -14.29 -27.27
CA CYS A 432 -6.96 -12.92 -27.00
C CYS A 432 -7.35 -12.11 -28.27
N LYS A 433 -6.83 -12.44 -29.47
CA LYS A 433 -7.07 -11.68 -30.71
C LYS A 433 -8.54 -11.56 -31.13
N GLY A 434 -9.42 -12.42 -30.60
CA GLY A 434 -10.87 -12.37 -30.83
C GLY A 434 -11.68 -11.80 -29.67
N MET A 435 -11.04 -11.39 -28.58
CA MET A 435 -11.74 -10.87 -27.41
C MET A 435 -11.84 -9.34 -27.49
N PRO A 436 -13.07 -8.78 -27.54
CA PRO A 436 -13.20 -7.34 -27.38
C PRO A 436 -12.69 -6.94 -25.99
N GLU A 437 -12.11 -5.74 -25.91
CA GLU A 437 -11.75 -5.17 -24.61
C GLU A 437 -13.02 -5.11 -23.76
N ALA A 438 -13.00 -5.81 -22.63
CA ALA A 438 -14.17 -5.88 -21.76
C ALA A 438 -14.53 -4.45 -21.35
N PRO A 439 -15.80 -4.05 -21.46
CA PRO A 439 -16.20 -2.72 -21.05
C PRO A 439 -15.78 -2.52 -19.59
N PRO A 440 -15.29 -1.32 -19.23
CA PRO A 440 -14.85 -1.07 -17.87
C PRO A 440 -16.00 -1.38 -16.88
N ARG A 441 -15.72 -2.23 -15.89
CA ARG A 441 -16.67 -2.61 -14.84
C ARG A 441 -16.27 -2.01 -13.49
N LEU A 442 -17.26 -1.85 -12.61
CA LEU A 442 -17.02 -1.54 -11.20
C LEU A 442 -16.31 -2.70 -10.51
#